data_AF-A0A4Z0IXI9-F1
#
_entry.id   AF-A0A4Z0IXI9-F1
#
_cell.length_a   1.000
_cell.length_b   1.000
_cell.length_c   1.000
_cell.angle_alpha   90.00
_cell.angle_beta   90.00
_cell.angle_gamma   90.00
#
_symmetry.space_group_name_H-M   'P 1'
#
loop_
_entity.id
_entity.type
_entity.pdbx_description
1 polymer ?
#
loop_
_entity_poly.entity_id
_entity_poly.type
_entity_poly.pdbx_seq_one_letter_code
_entity_poly.pdbx_strand_id
1 'polypeptide(L)'
;MTVPFDRAPTALENTQLSFDSLGTDLSAVTFVIVDLETTGTRAGQSEITEIGAVKTRGGEVIGEFQSLVKPEQSVISPFVARLTGITHAMVDDAPSIRSVLPSFLEFSLGAVLVAHNAPFDIGFLRSACERLDYHWPAPTVLDTVTLARRVVGRDEVRNHKLATLAAHFGTEVAPDHRALSDARATGELLHHLFERFGGYGVTTLEELSTVRQAGWAKRQAKSHLAKGVPAEPGVYMFLDGTRRVLYIGKSGNMARRVRAYFTASENRGRMAEMITAAQEISCLPCAHALEAEVREIRLIGELAPPYNRRSKNPERNSWIVLSDELFGRLSVVRANSAIERSPAPPLGPFRSRKSAQAVKELLDTLYPVKRCTAKVTQRNLGEHRPCVSAQVGQCGGPCAGITDAAAYRDSISELRDLLDGDLGSLQRLAAARMRRLADESRYETAAEVRDAMRSAVATASRAEEVAALRAVPELVAAAPGFDSGWDLAVIRHGRLANAGHVTSRQGLSESIAALQSTAEWVPEPGPLPRDTDSLPEETRLLAGWLETAELLSASVRGGAGWSLPRSGATSHARSSGAVRLGQSV
;
A
#
# COMPACT_ATOMS: atom_id res chain seq x y z
N MET A 1 -31.39 -23.34 -3.23
CA MET A 1 -30.69 -23.02 -4.49
C MET A 1 -29.98 -21.69 -4.30
N THR A 2 -28.70 -21.78 -3.96
CA THR A 2 -27.83 -20.68 -3.53
C THR A 2 -26.83 -20.41 -4.64
N VAL A 3 -26.83 -19.19 -5.16
CA VAL A 3 -25.89 -18.75 -6.21
C VAL A 3 -24.62 -18.23 -5.52
N PRO A 4 -23.43 -18.82 -5.75
CA PRO A 4 -22.19 -18.37 -5.14
C PRO A 4 -21.40 -17.52 -6.15
N PHE A 5 -21.74 -16.24 -6.26
CA PHE A 5 -20.89 -15.23 -6.92
C PHE A 5 -21.04 -13.91 -6.17
N ASP A 6 -20.74 -13.93 -4.88
CA ASP A 6 -20.53 -12.71 -4.10
C ASP A 6 -19.23 -12.83 -3.30
N ARG A 7 -18.13 -12.72 -4.04
CA ARG A 7 -16.89 -12.17 -3.53
C ARG A 7 -16.43 -11.18 -4.59
N ALA A 8 -16.80 -9.92 -4.39
CA ALA A 8 -16.08 -8.81 -4.99
C ALA A 8 -14.58 -9.11 -4.83
N PRO A 9 -13.77 -9.12 -5.92
CA PRO A 9 -12.34 -9.16 -5.78
C PRO A 9 -11.96 -7.87 -5.04
N THR A 10 -11.74 -7.98 -3.73
CA THR A 10 -11.01 -6.98 -2.96
C THR A 10 -9.79 -6.64 -3.78
N ALA A 11 -9.75 -5.37 -4.19
CA ALA A 11 -8.70 -4.81 -5.00
C ALA A 11 -7.35 -5.37 -4.52
N LEU A 12 -6.76 -6.26 -5.32
CA LEU A 12 -5.32 -6.47 -5.31
C LEU A 12 -4.74 -5.13 -5.75
N GLU A 13 -4.54 -4.32 -4.73
CA GLU A 13 -3.82 -3.08 -4.70
C GLU A 13 -2.50 -3.31 -5.42
N ASN A 14 -2.51 -3.01 -6.72
CA ASN A 14 -1.32 -2.86 -7.56
C ASN A 14 -0.64 -1.55 -7.17
N THR A 15 -0.30 -1.45 -5.90
CA THR A 15 0.34 -0.31 -5.28
C THR A 15 1.82 -0.41 -5.61
N GLN A 16 2.36 0.69 -6.10
CA GLN A 16 3.79 0.94 -6.09
C GLN A 16 4.22 0.79 -4.63
N LEU A 17 4.99 -0.26 -4.30
CA LEU A 17 5.24 -0.59 -2.90
C LEU A 17 5.94 0.58 -2.22
N SER A 18 5.38 1.06 -1.11
CA SER A 18 5.95 2.09 -0.23
C SER A 18 7.07 1.51 0.64
N PHE A 19 7.72 2.37 1.42
CA PHE A 19 8.83 2.05 2.33
C PHE A 19 8.55 0.86 3.29
N ASP A 20 7.29 0.60 3.64
CA ASP A 20 6.87 -0.45 4.59
C ASP A 20 6.89 -1.89 4.01
N SER A 21 7.39 -2.09 2.80
CA SER A 21 7.37 -3.40 2.11
C SER A 21 8.62 -4.24 2.34
N LEU A 22 9.41 -3.93 3.36
CA LEU A 22 10.59 -4.71 3.73
C LEU A 22 10.12 -5.89 4.58
N GLY A 23 10.00 -7.07 3.95
CA GLY A 23 9.60 -8.31 4.62
C GLY A 23 10.51 -8.70 5.80
N THR A 24 10.06 -9.66 6.59
CA THR A 24 10.79 -10.20 7.75
C THR A 24 12.02 -10.97 7.29
N ASP A 25 13.21 -10.52 7.68
CA ASP A 25 14.48 -11.16 7.34
C ASP A 25 14.52 -12.62 7.83
N LEU A 26 14.89 -13.58 6.97
CA LEU A 26 14.91 -15.02 7.31
C LEU A 26 15.80 -15.29 8.53
N SER A 27 16.86 -14.50 8.71
CA SER A 27 17.76 -14.60 9.88
C SER A 27 17.06 -14.28 11.21
N ALA A 28 16.03 -13.42 11.19
CA ALA A 28 15.29 -12.99 12.37
C ALA A 28 14.10 -13.91 12.71
N VAL A 29 13.65 -14.73 11.76
CA VAL A 29 12.49 -15.63 11.90
C VAL A 29 12.86 -16.85 12.76
N THR A 30 11.92 -17.26 13.63
CA THR A 30 12.02 -18.52 14.36
C THR A 30 11.25 -19.60 13.61
N PHE A 31 11.92 -20.71 13.30
CA PHE A 31 11.34 -21.87 12.63
C PHE A 31 11.19 -23.02 13.62
N VAL A 32 10.10 -23.78 13.48
CA VAL A 32 9.94 -25.09 14.13
C VAL A 32 9.76 -26.11 13.03
N ILE A 33 10.81 -26.89 12.81
CA ILE A 33 10.82 -28.01 11.87
C ILE A 33 10.22 -29.20 12.60
N VAL A 34 9.16 -29.78 12.06
CA VAL A 34 8.44 -30.89 12.67
C VAL A 34 8.34 -32.06 11.70
N ASP A 35 8.47 -33.27 12.23
CA ASP A 35 8.23 -34.53 11.54
C ASP A 35 7.44 -35.46 12.48
N LEU A 36 6.57 -36.29 11.91
CA LEU A 36 5.70 -37.20 12.64
C LEU A 36 5.81 -38.63 12.13
N GLU A 37 5.91 -39.57 13.07
CA GLU A 37 5.63 -40.97 12.79
C GLU A 37 4.19 -41.31 13.18
N THR A 38 3.53 -42.15 12.38
CA THR A 38 2.09 -42.41 12.50
C THR A 38 1.75 -43.87 12.23
N THR A 39 0.58 -44.32 12.70
CA THR A 39 0.07 -45.68 12.46
C THR A 39 -0.40 -45.93 11.01
N GLY A 40 -0.42 -44.89 10.16
CA GLY A 40 -0.89 -44.96 8.78
C GLY A 40 -0.92 -43.58 8.11
N THR A 41 -1.38 -43.50 6.86
CA THR A 41 -1.15 -42.30 6.02
C THR A 41 -2.26 -41.26 6.04
N ARG A 42 -3.36 -41.48 6.78
CA ARG A 42 -4.56 -40.63 6.73
C ARG A 42 -4.84 -39.98 8.09
N ALA A 43 -4.74 -38.65 8.14
CA ALA A 43 -5.19 -37.88 9.29
C ALA A 43 -6.68 -38.14 9.58
N GLY A 44 -7.03 -38.26 10.86
CA GLY A 44 -8.38 -38.58 11.33
C GLY A 44 -8.74 -40.08 11.33
N GLN A 45 -8.00 -40.92 10.62
CA GLN A 45 -8.15 -42.40 10.66
C GLN A 45 -6.96 -43.10 11.31
N SER A 46 -5.78 -42.47 11.24
CA SER A 46 -4.54 -42.94 11.85
C SER A 46 -4.12 -42.01 12.98
N GLU A 47 -3.23 -42.49 13.84
CA GLU A 47 -2.78 -41.81 15.04
C GLU A 47 -1.27 -41.56 15.00
N ILE A 48 -0.85 -40.51 15.71
CA ILE A 48 0.56 -40.15 15.87
C ILE A 48 1.20 -41.11 16.87
N THR A 49 2.38 -41.63 16.53
CA THR A 49 3.19 -42.52 17.38
C THR A 49 4.50 -41.89 17.82
N GLU A 50 5.00 -40.88 17.13
CA GLU A 50 6.14 -40.06 17.56
C GLU A 50 5.98 -38.63 17.02
N ILE A 51 6.39 -37.64 17.83
CA ILE A 51 6.57 -36.25 17.41
C ILE A 51 8.04 -35.91 17.61
N GLY A 52 8.70 -35.45 16.55
CA GLY A 52 10.03 -34.87 16.60
C GLY A 52 10.00 -33.45 16.05
N ALA A 53 10.61 -32.51 16.76
CA ALA A 53 10.73 -31.15 16.27
C ALA A 53 12.02 -30.46 16.71
N VAL A 54 12.53 -29.59 15.85
CA VAL A 54 13.72 -28.77 16.08
C VAL A 54 13.33 -27.31 15.91
N LYS A 55 13.65 -26.48 16.89
CA LYS A 55 13.41 -25.04 16.87
C LYS A 55 14.72 -24.32 16.54
N THR A 56 14.69 -23.49 15.51
CA THR A 56 15.88 -22.79 15.03
C THR A 56 15.64 -21.30 14.83
N ARG A 57 16.70 -20.50 14.98
CA ARG A 57 16.70 -19.07 14.69
C ARG A 57 18.09 -18.64 14.27
N GLY A 58 18.20 -17.89 13.16
CA GLY A 58 19.49 -17.41 12.66
C GLY A 58 20.49 -18.52 12.26
N GLY A 59 19.99 -19.73 11.95
CA GLY A 59 20.82 -20.91 11.66
C GLY A 59 21.17 -21.76 12.87
N GLU A 60 20.91 -21.27 14.09
CA GLU A 60 21.23 -21.99 15.33
C GLU A 60 20.02 -22.78 15.85
N VAL A 61 20.28 -23.97 16.42
CA VAL A 61 19.26 -24.75 17.14
C VAL A 61 19.07 -24.16 18.53
N ILE A 62 17.87 -23.69 18.81
CA ILE A 62 17.50 -23.07 20.10
C ILE A 62 16.61 -23.96 20.97
N GLY A 63 16.19 -25.12 20.46
CA GLY A 63 15.46 -26.11 21.24
C GLY A 63 15.08 -27.34 20.42
N GLU A 64 14.83 -28.44 21.11
CA GLU A 64 14.36 -29.69 20.51
C GLU A 64 13.18 -30.23 21.32
N PHE A 65 12.28 -30.91 20.62
CA PHE A 65 11.13 -31.58 21.20
C PHE A 65 11.07 -33.00 20.64
N GLN A 66 10.98 -33.99 21.52
CA GLN A 66 10.77 -35.38 21.12
C GLN A 66 9.85 -36.06 22.10
N SER A 67 8.86 -36.78 21.58
CA SER A 67 8.02 -37.65 22.39
C SER A 67 7.49 -38.81 21.55
N LEU A 68 7.63 -40.03 22.08
CA LEU A 68 6.74 -41.11 21.67
C LEU A 68 5.31 -40.80 22.12
N VAL A 69 4.35 -41.33 21.39
CA VAL A 69 2.92 -41.13 21.65
C VAL A 69 2.23 -42.48 21.62
N LYS A 70 1.48 -42.79 22.67
CA LYS A 70 0.63 -43.99 22.70
C LYS A 70 -0.60 -43.79 21.82
N PRO A 71 -0.79 -44.57 20.73
CA PRO A 71 -2.04 -44.56 19.98
C PRO A 71 -3.17 -45.19 20.81
N GLU A 72 -4.36 -44.60 20.79
CA GLU A 72 -5.48 -45.03 21.63
C GLU A 72 -6.40 -46.03 20.92
N GLN A 73 -6.52 -45.94 19.59
CA GLN A 73 -7.52 -46.68 18.80
C GLN A 73 -6.91 -47.51 17.66
N SER A 74 -5.70 -47.16 17.23
CA SER A 74 -5.05 -47.69 16.03
C SER A 74 -3.96 -48.69 16.38
N VAL A 75 -3.88 -49.74 15.57
CA VAL A 75 -2.83 -50.75 15.66
C VAL A 75 -1.66 -50.37 14.75
N ILE A 76 -0.43 -50.43 15.27
CA ILE A 76 0.79 -50.29 14.49
C ILE A 76 0.96 -51.58 13.68
N SER A 77 0.71 -51.50 12.37
CA SER A 77 0.88 -52.65 11.50
C SER A 77 2.35 -53.11 11.42
N PRO A 78 2.63 -54.39 11.14
CA PRO A 78 4.01 -54.86 10.93
C PRO A 78 4.76 -54.12 9.81
N PHE A 79 4.03 -53.55 8.85
CA PHE A 79 4.62 -52.71 7.80
C PHE A 79 5.12 -51.38 8.36
N VAL A 80 4.30 -50.68 9.16
CA VAL A 80 4.67 -49.40 9.79
C VAL A 80 5.81 -49.60 10.80
N ALA A 81 5.76 -50.67 11.60
CA ALA A 81 6.82 -50.98 12.56
C ALA A 81 8.17 -51.25 11.87
N ARG A 82 8.17 -51.90 10.69
CA ARG A 82 9.40 -52.07 9.89
C ARG A 82 9.90 -50.78 9.25
N LEU A 83 8.99 -49.86 8.92
CA LEU A 83 9.33 -48.59 8.28
C LEU A 83 9.93 -47.60 9.27
N THR A 84 9.31 -47.46 10.45
CA THR A 84 9.61 -46.43 11.46
C THR A 84 10.49 -46.94 12.61
N GLY A 85 10.62 -48.27 12.73
CA GLY A 85 11.24 -48.90 13.90
C GLY A 85 10.40 -48.85 15.17
N ILE A 86 9.24 -48.17 15.17
CA ILE A 86 8.38 -48.04 16.35
C ILE A 86 7.51 -49.28 16.50
N THR A 87 7.63 -49.96 17.63
CA THR A 87 6.82 -51.14 17.96
C THR A 87 5.75 -50.81 19.00
N HIS A 88 4.71 -51.65 19.09
CA HIS A 88 3.70 -51.51 20.15
C HIS A 88 4.31 -51.50 21.55
N ALA A 89 5.35 -52.30 21.79
CA ALA A 89 6.02 -52.35 23.08
C ALA A 89 6.72 -51.03 23.45
N MET A 90 7.20 -50.26 22.47
CA MET A 90 7.85 -48.97 22.72
C MET A 90 6.87 -47.88 23.13
N VAL A 91 5.64 -47.93 22.61
CA VAL A 91 4.63 -46.89 22.83
C VAL A 91 3.63 -47.25 23.94
N ASP A 92 3.69 -48.46 24.50
CA ASP A 92 2.71 -48.90 25.49
C ASP A 92 2.81 -48.08 26.80
N ASP A 93 4.02 -47.71 27.19
CA ASP A 93 4.28 -46.83 28.35
C ASP A 93 4.44 -45.35 27.97
N ALA A 94 4.27 -45.00 26.68
CA ALA A 94 4.40 -43.62 26.22
C ALA A 94 3.19 -42.75 26.64
N PRO A 95 3.37 -41.43 26.80
CA PRO A 95 2.25 -40.52 27.06
C PRO A 95 1.24 -40.53 25.91
N SER A 96 -0.04 -40.31 26.22
CA SER A 96 -1.07 -40.16 25.18
C SER A 96 -0.93 -38.81 24.46
N ILE A 97 -1.52 -38.72 23.27
CA ILE A 97 -1.50 -37.47 22.49
C ILE A 97 -2.13 -36.29 23.26
N ARG A 98 -3.08 -36.56 24.17
CA ARG A 98 -3.68 -35.55 25.06
C ARG A 98 -2.64 -34.87 25.96
N SER A 99 -1.62 -35.61 26.40
CA SER A 99 -0.56 -35.09 27.26
C SER A 99 0.55 -34.41 26.47
N VAL A 100 0.84 -34.88 25.25
CA VAL A 100 1.97 -34.40 24.44
C VAL A 100 1.62 -33.16 23.61
N LEU A 101 0.40 -33.11 23.05
CA LEU A 101 -0.01 -32.04 22.14
C LEU A 101 0.09 -30.63 22.73
N PRO A 102 -0.33 -30.36 24.00
CA PRO A 102 -0.22 -29.02 24.57
C PRO A 102 1.23 -28.52 24.64
N SER A 103 2.15 -29.40 25.05
CA SER A 103 3.57 -29.09 25.14
C SER A 103 4.18 -28.79 23.76
N PHE A 104 3.75 -29.51 22.72
CA PHE A 104 4.16 -29.20 21.35
C PHE A 104 3.60 -27.86 20.85
N LEU A 105 2.32 -27.57 21.12
CA LEU A 105 1.70 -26.29 20.74
C LEU A 105 2.42 -25.11 21.38
N GLU A 106 2.74 -25.22 22.67
CA GLU A 106 3.55 -24.23 23.39
C GLU A 106 4.96 -24.10 22.78
N PHE A 107 5.63 -25.22 22.51
CA PHE A 107 6.93 -25.24 21.85
C PHE A 107 6.91 -24.54 20.48
N SER A 108 5.80 -24.65 19.74
CA SER A 108 5.65 -24.07 18.40
C SER A 108 5.15 -22.61 18.37
N LEU A 109 4.77 -22.04 19.51
CA LEU A 109 4.10 -20.75 19.58
C LEU A 109 4.96 -19.62 18.97
N GLY A 110 4.35 -18.83 18.08
CA GLY A 110 5.00 -17.68 17.42
C GLY A 110 6.03 -18.04 16.35
N ALA A 111 6.23 -19.33 16.04
CA ALA A 111 7.17 -19.78 15.02
C ALA A 111 6.50 -20.08 13.67
N VAL A 112 7.30 -20.07 12.61
CA VAL A 112 6.92 -20.64 11.31
C VAL A 112 7.09 -22.16 11.37
N LEU A 113 6.04 -22.93 11.08
CA LEU A 113 6.15 -24.38 11.02
C LEU A 113 6.75 -24.82 9.68
N VAL A 114 7.67 -25.77 9.75
CA VAL A 114 8.33 -26.35 8.56
C VAL A 114 8.21 -27.87 8.61
N ALA A 115 7.88 -28.49 7.48
CA ALA A 115 7.87 -29.94 7.37
C ALA A 115 8.16 -30.39 5.93
N HIS A 116 8.65 -31.61 5.76
CA HIS A 116 8.94 -32.18 4.44
C HIS A 116 7.73 -32.92 3.90
N ASN A 117 6.98 -32.28 2.99
CA ASN A 117 5.59 -32.64 2.64
C ASN A 117 4.59 -32.22 3.74
N ALA A 118 4.69 -30.96 4.17
CA ALA A 118 3.94 -30.39 5.29
C ALA A 118 2.42 -30.67 5.35
N PRO A 119 1.65 -30.82 4.25
CA PRO A 119 0.25 -31.22 4.34
C PRO A 119 0.01 -32.51 5.14
N PHE A 120 1.00 -33.40 5.21
CA PHE A 120 0.96 -34.62 6.02
C PHE A 120 0.99 -34.29 7.52
N ASP A 121 2.12 -33.78 8.02
CA ASP A 121 2.36 -33.54 9.45
C ASP A 121 1.36 -32.54 10.04
N ILE A 122 1.16 -31.42 9.32
CA ILE A 122 0.22 -30.38 9.73
C ILE A 122 -1.22 -30.90 9.70
N GLY A 123 -1.56 -31.83 8.81
CA GLY A 123 -2.85 -32.49 8.76
C GLY A 123 -3.10 -33.33 10.02
N PHE A 124 -2.12 -34.11 10.47
CA PHE A 124 -2.19 -34.91 11.68
C PHE A 124 -2.28 -34.05 12.95
N LEU A 125 -1.45 -33.01 13.08
CA LEU A 125 -1.49 -32.09 14.22
C LEU A 125 -2.82 -31.34 14.31
N ARG A 126 -3.34 -30.86 13.16
CA ARG A 126 -4.66 -30.20 13.10
C ARG A 126 -5.78 -31.16 13.49
N SER A 127 -5.75 -32.39 12.98
CA SER A 127 -6.74 -33.42 13.33
C SER A 127 -6.68 -33.80 14.82
N ALA A 128 -5.48 -33.85 15.41
CA ALA A 128 -5.31 -34.07 16.84
C ALA A 128 -5.88 -32.92 17.68
N CYS A 129 -5.66 -31.66 17.25
CA CYS A 129 -6.25 -30.49 17.89
C CYS A 129 -7.78 -30.53 17.84
N GLU A 130 -8.36 -30.80 16.66
CA GLU A 130 -9.80 -30.89 16.46
C GLU A 130 -10.43 -31.99 17.33
N ARG A 131 -9.81 -33.18 17.37
CA ARG A 131 -10.28 -34.31 18.18
C ARG A 131 -10.24 -34.05 19.68
N LEU A 132 -9.28 -33.25 20.14
CA LEU A 132 -9.05 -32.96 21.56
C LEU A 132 -9.58 -31.58 22.00
N ASP A 133 -10.31 -30.89 21.12
CA ASP A 133 -10.88 -29.55 21.36
C ASP A 133 -9.84 -28.47 21.70
N TYR A 134 -8.67 -28.54 21.06
CA TYR A 134 -7.64 -27.48 21.10
C TYR A 134 -7.77 -26.54 19.91
N HIS A 135 -7.55 -25.24 20.14
CA HIS A 135 -7.49 -24.24 19.07
C HIS A 135 -6.23 -24.42 18.21
N TRP A 136 -6.40 -24.59 16.90
CA TRP A 136 -5.29 -24.58 15.95
C TRP A 136 -4.85 -23.14 15.64
N PRO A 137 -3.61 -22.73 15.98
CA PRO A 137 -3.16 -21.33 15.92
C PRO A 137 -2.97 -20.78 14.49
N ALA A 138 -3.26 -21.57 13.46
CA ALA A 138 -3.11 -21.23 12.04
C ALA A 138 -1.75 -20.57 11.70
N PRO A 139 -0.61 -21.20 12.07
CA PRO A 139 0.70 -20.62 11.84
C PRO A 139 1.04 -20.56 10.35
N THR A 140 1.99 -19.71 9.99
CA THR A 140 2.64 -19.77 8.68
C THR A 140 3.35 -21.13 8.54
N VAL A 141 3.14 -21.80 7.41
CA VAL A 141 3.72 -23.13 7.12
C VAL A 141 4.60 -23.07 5.87
N LEU A 142 5.80 -23.62 5.96
CA LEU A 142 6.69 -23.87 4.83
C LEU A 142 6.82 -25.37 4.56
N ASP A 143 6.76 -25.74 3.28
CA ASP A 143 6.96 -27.11 2.82
C ASP A 143 8.28 -27.22 2.05
N THR A 144 9.25 -27.94 2.61
CA THR A 144 10.59 -28.11 2.00
C THR A 144 10.52 -28.86 0.68
N VAL A 145 9.50 -29.70 0.42
CA VAL A 145 9.30 -30.31 -0.91
C VAL A 145 8.96 -29.25 -1.94
N THR A 146 8.03 -28.36 -1.60
CA THR A 146 7.62 -27.26 -2.48
C THR A 146 8.77 -26.27 -2.70
N LEU A 147 9.56 -25.98 -1.67
CA LEU A 147 10.76 -25.14 -1.78
C LEU A 147 11.83 -25.81 -2.64
N ALA A 148 12.18 -27.07 -2.38
CA ALA A 148 13.20 -27.81 -3.13
C ALA A 148 12.84 -27.93 -4.62
N ARG A 149 11.57 -28.18 -4.96
CA ARG A 149 11.12 -28.20 -6.37
C ARG A 149 11.34 -26.89 -7.11
N ARG A 150 11.48 -25.76 -6.42
CA ARG A 150 11.71 -24.44 -7.04
C ARG A 150 13.17 -24.18 -7.38
N VAL A 151 14.10 -24.79 -6.63
CA VAL A 151 15.55 -24.48 -6.72
C VAL A 151 16.44 -25.68 -7.01
N VAL A 152 15.88 -26.90 -6.97
CA VAL A 152 16.57 -28.15 -7.30
C VAL A 152 15.87 -28.82 -8.47
N GLY A 153 16.54 -28.84 -9.62
CA GLY A 153 16.01 -29.37 -10.87
C GLY A 153 15.88 -30.90 -10.89
N ARG A 154 15.11 -31.43 -11.84
CA ARG A 154 15.01 -32.90 -12.08
C ARG A 154 16.28 -33.49 -12.71
N ASP A 155 17.12 -32.62 -13.25
CA ASP A 155 18.47 -32.90 -13.72
C ASP A 155 19.47 -33.07 -12.58
N GLU A 156 19.22 -32.46 -11.41
CA GLU A 156 20.07 -32.60 -10.21
C GLU A 156 19.69 -33.83 -9.37
N VAL A 157 18.38 -34.08 -9.19
CA VAL A 157 17.88 -35.18 -8.35
C VAL A 157 16.77 -35.98 -9.02
N ARG A 158 16.78 -37.30 -8.81
CA ARG A 158 15.75 -38.22 -9.34
C ARG A 158 14.34 -37.94 -8.80
N ASN A 159 14.24 -37.45 -7.56
CA ASN A 159 13.01 -37.06 -6.90
C ASN A 159 13.34 -36.19 -5.66
N HIS A 160 12.33 -35.51 -5.12
CA HIS A 160 12.46 -34.62 -3.97
C HIS A 160 12.07 -35.28 -2.63
N LYS A 161 12.33 -36.59 -2.48
CA LYS A 161 12.20 -37.27 -1.16
C LYS A 161 13.30 -36.79 -0.22
N LEU A 162 13.02 -36.73 1.09
CA LEU A 162 13.97 -36.24 2.10
C LEU A 162 15.33 -36.94 1.98
N ALA A 163 15.36 -38.27 2.01
CA ALA A 163 16.60 -39.05 1.83
C ALA A 163 17.37 -38.76 0.54
N THR A 164 16.68 -38.42 -0.57
CA THR A 164 17.36 -38.09 -1.83
C THR A 164 17.96 -36.69 -1.80
N LEU A 165 17.28 -35.73 -1.18
CA LEU A 165 17.79 -34.37 -1.02
C LEU A 165 18.89 -34.29 0.05
N ALA A 166 18.72 -34.96 1.18
CA ALA A 166 19.72 -35.12 2.23
C ALA A 166 21.05 -35.66 1.66
N ALA A 167 20.98 -36.75 0.88
CA ALA A 167 22.16 -37.31 0.22
C ALA A 167 22.77 -36.37 -0.85
N HIS A 168 21.95 -35.59 -1.56
CA HIS A 168 22.42 -34.64 -2.58
C HIS A 168 23.15 -33.44 -1.96
N PHE A 169 22.63 -32.90 -0.86
CA PHE A 169 23.21 -31.76 -0.15
C PHE A 169 24.28 -32.15 0.87
N GLY A 170 24.35 -33.43 1.25
CA GLY A 170 25.34 -33.93 2.20
C GLY A 170 25.02 -33.53 3.64
N THR A 171 23.76 -33.63 4.07
CA THR A 171 23.36 -33.37 5.46
C THR A 171 24.10 -34.31 6.42
N GLU A 172 24.50 -33.80 7.58
CA GLU A 172 25.19 -34.57 8.63
C GLU A 172 24.26 -35.61 9.24
N VAL A 173 23.01 -35.23 9.49
CA VAL A 173 21.98 -36.17 9.94
C VAL A 173 21.33 -36.83 8.73
N ALA A 174 21.49 -38.15 8.64
CA ALA A 174 20.80 -38.97 7.65
C ALA A 174 19.39 -39.30 8.15
N PRO A 175 18.35 -39.13 7.31
CA PRO A 175 16.99 -39.52 7.69
C PRO A 175 16.88 -41.04 7.82
N ASP A 176 16.32 -41.49 8.93
CA ASP A 176 16.24 -42.90 9.34
C ASP A 176 14.83 -43.31 9.79
N HIS A 177 13.82 -42.49 9.49
CA HIS A 177 12.42 -42.70 9.90
C HIS A 177 12.23 -42.69 11.42
N ARG A 178 12.99 -41.81 12.08
CA ARG A 178 12.75 -41.38 13.45
C ARG A 178 12.45 -39.90 13.45
N ALA A 179 11.36 -39.51 14.09
CA ALA A 179 10.80 -38.17 13.92
C ALA A 179 11.80 -37.05 14.26
N LEU A 180 12.61 -37.19 15.31
CA LEU A 180 13.60 -36.15 15.64
C LEU A 180 14.77 -36.11 14.65
N SER A 181 15.26 -37.27 14.20
CA SER A 181 16.33 -37.37 13.20
C SER A 181 15.89 -36.76 11.88
N ASP A 182 14.68 -37.08 11.43
CA ASP A 182 14.10 -36.59 10.18
C ASP A 182 13.80 -35.08 10.27
N ALA A 183 13.38 -34.57 11.44
CA ALA A 183 13.25 -33.13 11.69
C ALA A 183 14.60 -32.40 11.64
N ARG A 184 15.69 -32.99 12.18
CA ARG A 184 17.05 -32.44 12.08
C ARG A 184 17.54 -32.41 10.63
N ALA A 185 17.42 -33.53 9.92
CA ALA A 185 17.77 -33.62 8.50
C ALA A 185 16.97 -32.62 7.64
N THR A 186 15.69 -32.42 7.96
CA THR A 186 14.84 -31.42 7.30
C THR A 186 15.28 -29.99 7.62
N GLY A 187 15.75 -29.73 8.84
CA GLY A 187 16.33 -28.44 9.25
C GLY A 187 17.61 -28.10 8.50
N GLU A 188 18.53 -29.05 8.37
CA GLU A 188 19.75 -28.88 7.56
C GLU A 188 19.43 -28.69 6.07
N LEU A 189 18.50 -29.50 5.53
CA LEU A 189 18.00 -29.31 4.18
C LEU A 189 17.42 -27.90 3.98
N LEU A 190 16.62 -27.41 4.92
CA LEU A 190 16.06 -26.05 4.86
C LEU A 190 17.18 -25.00 4.79
N HIS A 191 18.26 -25.17 5.55
CA HIS A 191 19.41 -24.27 5.51
C HIS A 191 20.06 -24.23 4.12
N HIS A 192 20.32 -25.39 3.51
CA HIS A 192 20.85 -25.45 2.14
C HIS A 192 19.90 -24.87 1.09
N LEU A 193 18.59 -25.04 1.27
CA LEU A 193 17.60 -24.38 0.42
C LEU A 193 17.69 -22.86 0.58
N PHE A 194 17.86 -22.34 1.80
CA PHE A 194 18.07 -20.90 2.03
C PHE A 194 19.36 -20.40 1.39
N GLU A 195 20.45 -21.15 1.40
CA GLU A 195 21.68 -20.78 0.67
C GLU A 195 21.43 -20.65 -0.83
N ARG A 196 20.71 -21.62 -1.43
CA ARG A 196 20.30 -21.57 -2.84
C ARG A 196 19.43 -20.33 -3.11
N PHE A 197 18.41 -20.08 -2.26
CA PHE A 197 17.55 -18.91 -2.34
C PHE A 197 18.28 -17.58 -2.13
N GLY A 198 19.27 -17.55 -1.25
CA GLY A 198 20.15 -16.41 -1.01
C GLY A 198 20.99 -16.07 -2.24
N GLY A 199 21.46 -17.09 -2.98
CA GLY A 199 22.05 -16.94 -4.31
C GLY A 199 21.10 -16.29 -5.34
N TYR A 200 19.79 -16.34 -5.09
CA TYR A 200 18.74 -15.68 -5.89
C TYR A 200 18.22 -14.38 -5.27
N GLY A 201 18.86 -13.88 -4.19
CA GLY A 201 18.50 -12.63 -3.52
C GLY A 201 17.20 -12.68 -2.72
N VAL A 202 16.70 -13.88 -2.41
CA VAL A 202 15.55 -14.07 -1.51
C VAL A 202 16.07 -14.14 -0.09
N THR A 203 15.79 -13.11 0.71
CA THR A 203 16.30 -13.01 2.09
C THR A 203 15.20 -12.79 3.13
N THR A 204 13.93 -12.68 2.71
CA THR A 204 12.80 -12.49 3.62
C THR A 204 11.76 -13.61 3.52
N LEU A 205 10.99 -13.82 4.57
CA LEU A 205 9.95 -14.85 4.64
C LEU A 205 8.84 -14.64 3.59
N GLU A 206 8.44 -13.40 3.38
CA GLU A 206 7.39 -13.00 2.44
C GLU A 206 7.85 -13.24 1.00
N GLU A 207 9.12 -12.97 0.69
CA GLU A 207 9.71 -13.32 -0.61
C GLU A 207 9.71 -14.84 -0.82
N LEU A 208 10.14 -15.61 0.18
CA LEU A 208 10.20 -17.07 0.12
C LEU A 208 8.82 -17.70 -0.12
N SER A 209 7.79 -17.17 0.54
CA SER A 209 6.40 -17.65 0.42
C SER A 209 5.77 -17.37 -0.96
N THR A 210 6.24 -16.35 -1.67
CA THR A 210 5.65 -15.84 -2.92
C THR A 210 6.36 -16.31 -4.20
N VAL A 211 7.48 -17.04 -4.09
CA VAL A 211 8.24 -17.58 -5.24
C VAL A 211 7.37 -18.44 -6.17
N ARG A 212 7.29 -18.08 -7.46
CA ARG A 212 6.68 -18.90 -8.53
C ARG A 212 7.69 -19.23 -9.64
N GLN A 213 7.64 -20.47 -10.16
CA GLN A 213 8.56 -20.97 -11.20
C GLN A 213 8.46 -20.25 -12.56
N ALA A 214 7.29 -19.70 -12.91
CA ALA A 214 7.02 -19.22 -14.27
C ALA A 214 7.72 -17.88 -14.62
N GLY A 215 8.55 -17.90 -15.67
CA GLY A 215 9.20 -16.71 -16.24
C GLY A 215 10.40 -16.16 -15.44
N TRP A 216 10.76 -16.80 -14.33
CA TRP A 216 11.89 -16.40 -13.48
C TRP A 216 13.23 -16.47 -14.21
N ALA A 217 13.55 -17.56 -14.92
CA ALA A 217 14.83 -17.72 -15.59
C ALA A 217 15.13 -16.59 -16.61
N LYS A 218 14.11 -16.12 -17.34
CA LYS A 218 14.24 -14.99 -18.29
C LYS A 218 14.50 -13.66 -17.58
N ARG A 219 13.91 -13.43 -16.40
CA ARG A 219 14.16 -12.24 -15.58
C ARG A 219 15.53 -12.31 -14.92
N GLN A 220 15.92 -13.47 -14.41
CA GLN A 220 17.22 -13.68 -13.77
C GLN A 220 18.38 -13.48 -14.74
N ALA A 221 18.22 -13.86 -16.02
CA ALA A 221 19.21 -13.54 -17.06
C ALA A 221 19.50 -12.04 -17.17
N LYS A 222 18.53 -11.19 -16.80
CA LYS A 222 18.65 -9.72 -16.77
C LYS A 222 19.06 -9.15 -15.42
N SER A 223 19.34 -9.97 -14.40
CA SER A 223 19.85 -9.50 -13.10
C SER A 223 21.14 -8.69 -13.22
N HIS A 224 21.91 -8.88 -14.29
CA HIS A 224 23.08 -8.07 -14.61
C HIS A 224 22.76 -6.57 -14.74
N LEU A 225 21.53 -6.19 -15.10
CA LEU A 225 21.09 -4.79 -15.16
C LEU A 225 21.08 -4.11 -13.78
N ALA A 226 20.99 -4.88 -12.68
CA ALA A 226 21.07 -4.36 -11.33
C ALA A 226 22.52 -4.11 -10.85
N LYS A 227 23.54 -4.50 -11.64
CA LYS A 227 24.94 -4.25 -11.30
C LYS A 227 25.24 -2.76 -11.42
N GLY A 228 25.94 -2.20 -10.43
CA GLY A 228 26.32 -0.79 -10.41
C GLY A 228 25.22 0.18 -9.95
N VAL A 229 24.03 -0.32 -9.59
CA VAL A 229 23.00 0.51 -8.95
C VAL A 229 23.49 0.90 -7.54
N PRO A 230 23.52 2.19 -7.19
CA PRO A 230 24.05 2.63 -5.90
C PRO A 230 23.09 2.31 -4.75
N ALA A 231 23.67 2.08 -3.56
CA ALA A 231 22.94 1.68 -2.35
C ALA A 231 22.50 2.89 -1.51
N GLU A 232 22.02 3.95 -2.18
CA GLU A 232 21.62 5.23 -1.58
C GLU A 232 20.19 5.61 -1.99
N PRO A 233 19.58 6.63 -1.36
CA PRO A 233 18.28 7.14 -1.76
C PRO A 233 18.28 7.67 -3.18
N GLY A 234 17.21 7.43 -3.94
CA GLY A 234 17.06 8.03 -5.25
C GLY A 234 15.97 7.43 -6.13
N VAL A 235 16.00 7.87 -7.39
CA VAL A 235 15.07 7.45 -8.43
C VAL A 235 15.79 6.54 -9.42
N TYR A 236 15.21 5.38 -9.71
CA TYR A 236 15.69 4.45 -10.74
C TYR A 236 14.70 4.40 -11.91
N MET A 237 15.23 4.24 -13.11
CA MET A 237 14.49 4.23 -14.36
C MET A 237 14.86 3.00 -15.17
N PHE A 238 13.88 2.23 -15.61
CA PHE A 238 14.09 1.14 -16.56
C PHE A 238 13.89 1.68 -17.98
N LEU A 239 14.86 1.45 -18.85
CA LEU A 239 14.85 1.92 -20.23
C LEU A 239 14.86 0.74 -21.21
N ASP A 240 14.22 0.92 -22.37
CA ASP A 240 14.34 -0.05 -23.48
C ASP A 240 15.61 0.17 -24.31
N GLY A 241 15.79 -0.62 -25.38
CA GLY A 241 16.94 -0.52 -26.28
C GLY A 241 17.05 0.81 -27.06
N THR A 242 16.00 1.64 -27.07
CA THR A 242 16.01 2.99 -27.66
C THR A 242 16.25 4.08 -26.63
N ARG A 243 16.54 3.72 -25.38
CA ARG A 243 16.62 4.63 -24.22
C ARG A 243 15.30 5.33 -23.89
N ARG A 244 14.16 4.76 -24.29
CA ARG A 244 12.86 5.25 -23.83
C ARG A 244 12.60 4.75 -22.41
N VAL A 245 12.19 5.65 -21.52
CA VAL A 245 11.86 5.29 -20.13
C VAL A 245 10.55 4.49 -20.10
N LEU A 246 10.63 3.25 -19.62
CA LEU A 246 9.51 2.32 -19.48
C LEU A 246 8.83 2.48 -18.13
N TYR A 247 9.64 2.62 -17.08
CA TYR A 247 9.19 2.69 -15.69
C TYR A 247 10.14 3.56 -14.86
N ILE A 248 9.58 4.31 -13.92
CA ILE A 248 10.30 5.11 -12.93
C ILE A 248 9.86 4.66 -11.55
N GLY A 249 10.82 4.46 -10.63
CA GLY A 249 10.55 4.16 -9.24
C GLY A 249 11.52 4.87 -8.30
N LYS A 250 11.11 5.07 -7.05
CA LYS A 250 11.94 5.61 -5.96
C LYS A 250 12.31 4.55 -4.92
N SER A 251 13.39 4.79 -4.19
CA SER A 251 13.78 3.99 -3.02
C SER A 251 14.69 4.78 -2.08
N GLY A 252 14.68 4.45 -0.78
CA GLY A 252 15.77 4.85 0.14
C GLY A 252 17.04 4.03 -0.04
N ASN A 253 16.96 2.90 -0.73
CA ASN A 253 18.11 2.11 -1.17
C ASN A 253 17.82 1.56 -2.57
N MET A 254 18.32 2.22 -3.61
CA MET A 254 18.04 1.83 -4.99
C MET A 254 18.59 0.44 -5.32
N ALA A 255 19.79 0.09 -4.85
CA ALA A 255 20.41 -1.22 -5.09
C ALA A 255 19.51 -2.38 -4.65
N ARG A 256 19.03 -2.34 -3.40
CA ARG A 256 18.12 -3.37 -2.85
C ARG A 256 16.81 -3.41 -3.63
N ARG A 257 16.24 -2.24 -3.93
CA ARG A 257 14.95 -2.14 -4.62
C ARG A 257 14.98 -2.63 -6.06
N VAL A 258 16.03 -2.28 -6.80
CA VAL A 258 16.20 -2.71 -8.18
C VAL A 258 16.43 -4.22 -8.25
N ARG A 259 17.26 -4.79 -7.34
CA ARG A 259 17.47 -6.24 -7.25
C ARG A 259 16.15 -6.99 -7.06
N ALA A 260 15.25 -6.47 -6.23
CA ALA A 260 13.95 -7.10 -5.97
C ALA A 260 13.13 -7.38 -7.24
N TYR A 261 13.23 -6.55 -8.29
CA TYR A 261 12.52 -6.79 -9.57
C TYR A 261 12.98 -8.07 -10.29
N PHE A 262 14.23 -8.49 -10.06
CA PHE A 262 14.81 -9.68 -10.68
C PHE A 262 14.63 -10.94 -9.83
N THR A 263 14.19 -10.79 -8.58
CA THR A 263 13.92 -11.92 -7.68
C THR A 263 12.62 -12.66 -8.05
N ALA A 264 12.46 -13.86 -7.50
CA ALA A 264 11.31 -14.72 -7.81
C ALA A 264 9.99 -14.32 -7.12
N SER A 265 10.01 -13.31 -6.23
CA SER A 265 8.85 -12.79 -5.51
C SER A 265 8.02 -11.78 -6.31
N GLU A 266 8.55 -11.25 -7.42
CA GLU A 266 7.84 -10.29 -8.29
C GLU A 266 6.78 -10.99 -9.16
N ASN A 267 5.54 -10.96 -8.67
CA ASN A 267 4.39 -11.64 -9.28
C ASN A 267 3.51 -10.73 -10.16
N ARG A 268 3.84 -9.44 -10.33
CA ARG A 268 3.04 -8.53 -11.16
C ARG A 268 3.35 -8.74 -12.63
N GLY A 269 2.46 -9.41 -13.37
CA GLY A 269 2.65 -9.73 -14.79
C GLY A 269 3.02 -8.52 -15.66
N ARG A 270 2.46 -7.35 -15.38
CA ARG A 270 2.79 -6.09 -16.09
C ARG A 270 4.23 -5.60 -15.81
N MET A 271 4.76 -5.84 -14.61
CA MET A 271 6.16 -5.51 -14.29
C MET A 271 7.12 -6.54 -14.90
N ALA A 272 6.71 -7.81 -14.97
CA ALA A 272 7.49 -8.84 -15.65
C ALA A 272 7.67 -8.54 -17.15
N GLU A 273 6.64 -8.03 -17.83
CA GLU A 273 6.72 -7.56 -19.22
C GLU A 273 7.72 -6.40 -19.35
N MET A 274 7.63 -5.40 -18.46
CA MET A 274 8.55 -4.26 -18.40
C MET A 274 10.01 -4.70 -18.27
N ILE A 275 10.31 -5.60 -17.32
CA ILE A 275 11.66 -6.14 -17.11
C ILE A 275 12.15 -6.89 -18.35
N THR A 276 11.25 -7.63 -19.01
CA THR A 276 11.56 -8.35 -20.25
C THR A 276 11.87 -7.37 -21.40
N ALA A 277 11.28 -6.18 -21.42
CA ALA A 277 11.58 -5.14 -22.39
C ALA A 277 12.83 -4.31 -22.04
N ALA A 278 13.14 -4.13 -20.75
CA ALA A 278 14.22 -3.28 -20.28
C ALA A 278 15.61 -3.77 -20.71
N GLN A 279 16.47 -2.86 -21.15
CA GLN A 279 17.85 -3.11 -21.57
C GLN A 279 18.86 -2.34 -20.72
N GLU A 280 18.41 -1.31 -19.98
CA GLU A 280 19.26 -0.45 -19.17
C GLU A 280 18.50 0.02 -17.93
N ILE A 281 19.26 0.27 -16.85
CA ILE A 281 18.76 0.96 -15.66
C ILE A 281 19.59 2.21 -15.45
N SER A 282 18.92 3.36 -15.42
CA SER A 282 19.53 4.64 -15.06
C SER A 282 19.10 5.03 -13.65
N CYS A 283 20.02 5.60 -12.87
CA CYS A 283 19.76 5.99 -11.49
C CYS A 283 20.07 7.47 -11.30
N LEU A 284 19.27 8.12 -10.47
CA LEU A 284 19.42 9.50 -10.06
C LEU A 284 19.49 9.54 -8.52
N PRO A 285 20.71 9.57 -7.95
CA PRO A 285 20.91 9.73 -6.51
C PRO A 285 20.23 10.99 -5.97
N CYS A 286 19.74 10.88 -4.74
CA CYS A 286 19.07 11.93 -4.00
C CYS A 286 19.67 12.00 -2.60
N ALA A 287 19.66 13.19 -2.00
CA ALA A 287 20.13 13.43 -0.65
C ALA A 287 19.39 12.57 0.37
N HIS A 288 18.06 12.40 0.19
CA HIS A 288 17.22 11.63 1.09
C HIS A 288 15.91 11.17 0.43
N ALA A 289 15.09 10.45 1.21
CA ALA A 289 13.84 9.84 0.76
C ALA A 289 12.83 10.85 0.18
N LEU A 290 12.61 11.99 0.85
CA LEU A 290 11.69 13.02 0.36
C LEU A 290 12.08 13.53 -1.05
N GLU A 291 13.36 13.80 -1.29
CA GLU A 291 13.81 14.26 -2.62
C GLU A 291 13.55 13.18 -3.68
N ALA A 292 13.81 11.91 -3.37
CA ALA A 292 13.54 10.81 -4.28
C ALA A 292 12.05 10.71 -4.64
N GLU A 293 11.15 10.95 -3.67
CA GLU A 293 9.70 10.97 -3.91
C GLU A 293 9.27 12.16 -4.79
N VAL A 294 9.80 13.35 -4.53
CA VAL A 294 9.51 14.53 -5.36
C VAL A 294 10.01 14.35 -6.79
N ARG A 295 11.25 13.89 -6.97
CA ARG A 295 11.85 13.67 -8.29
C ARG A 295 11.10 12.59 -9.08
N GLU A 296 10.63 11.53 -8.42
CA GLU A 296 9.80 10.50 -9.06
C GLU A 296 8.50 11.11 -9.62
N ILE A 297 7.77 11.91 -8.81
CA ILE A 297 6.53 12.55 -9.23
C ILE A 297 6.76 13.44 -10.46
N ARG A 298 7.82 14.28 -10.43
CA ARG A 298 8.17 15.17 -11.55
C ARG A 298 8.53 14.40 -12.81
N LEU A 299 9.42 13.41 -12.71
CA LEU A 299 9.86 12.63 -13.87
C LEU A 299 8.73 11.77 -14.47
N ILE A 300 7.79 11.27 -13.66
CA ILE A 300 6.60 10.58 -14.17
C ILE A 300 5.69 11.55 -14.93
N GLY A 301 5.51 12.77 -14.40
CA GLY A 301 4.72 13.81 -15.05
C GLY A 301 5.31 14.23 -16.40
N GLU A 302 6.63 14.37 -16.47
CA GLU A 302 7.36 14.78 -17.68
C GLU A 302 7.44 13.66 -18.74
N LEU A 303 7.78 12.44 -18.33
CA LEU A 303 8.11 11.35 -19.26
C LEU A 303 6.95 10.39 -19.54
N ALA A 304 5.88 10.46 -18.75
CA ALA A 304 4.69 9.60 -18.80
C ALA A 304 4.97 8.09 -19.09
N PRO A 305 5.89 7.42 -18.35
CA PRO A 305 6.42 6.11 -18.74
C PRO A 305 5.34 5.02 -18.77
N PRO A 306 5.23 4.16 -19.80
CA PRO A 306 4.07 3.27 -20.04
C PRO A 306 3.70 2.35 -18.85
N TYR A 307 4.64 1.99 -17.99
CA TYR A 307 4.38 1.09 -16.86
C TYR A 307 4.02 1.80 -15.54
N ASN A 308 4.28 3.10 -15.39
CA ASN A 308 3.74 3.89 -14.28
C ASN A 308 2.21 4.03 -14.42
N ARG A 309 1.47 4.10 -13.30
CA ARG A 309 0.00 4.32 -13.32
C ARG A 309 -0.39 5.62 -12.65
N ARG A 310 0.24 5.94 -11.52
CA ARG A 310 0.04 7.18 -10.77
C ARG A 310 0.74 8.34 -11.48
N SER A 311 0.27 9.57 -11.24
CA SER A 311 0.93 10.83 -11.60
C SER A 311 1.18 11.09 -13.10
N LYS A 312 0.65 10.25 -13.99
CA LYS A 312 0.86 10.35 -15.45
C LYS A 312 0.13 11.46 -16.17
N ASN A 313 -1.09 11.77 -15.73
CA ASN A 313 -2.01 12.62 -16.48
C ASN A 313 -2.81 13.53 -15.53
N PRO A 314 -2.18 14.51 -14.87
CA PRO A 314 -2.88 15.45 -13.97
C PRO A 314 -4.02 16.21 -14.66
N GLU A 315 -3.93 16.45 -15.96
CA GLU A 315 -4.93 17.13 -16.81
C GLU A 315 -6.23 16.32 -16.98
N ARG A 316 -6.22 15.02 -16.66
CA ARG A 316 -7.44 14.19 -16.67
C ARG A 316 -8.28 14.34 -15.40
N ASN A 317 -7.77 15.02 -14.38
CA ASN A 317 -8.50 15.27 -13.15
C ASN A 317 -9.76 16.10 -13.42
N SER A 318 -10.82 15.80 -12.68
CA SER A 318 -12.10 16.50 -12.81
C SER A 318 -12.23 17.58 -11.74
N TRP A 319 -12.86 18.68 -12.09
CA TRP A 319 -13.10 19.84 -11.24
C TRP A 319 -14.58 20.17 -11.24
N ILE A 320 -15.09 20.70 -10.13
CA ILE A 320 -16.42 21.27 -10.05
C ILE A 320 -16.26 22.78 -10.10
N VAL A 321 -16.88 23.41 -11.10
CA VAL A 321 -16.83 24.87 -11.31
C VAL A 321 -18.23 25.45 -11.25
N LEU A 322 -18.33 26.69 -10.78
CA LEU A 322 -19.51 27.53 -10.99
C LEU A 322 -19.36 28.19 -12.37
N SER A 323 -20.40 28.16 -13.21
CA SER A 323 -20.34 28.82 -14.52
C SER A 323 -20.50 30.34 -14.40
N ASP A 324 -19.74 31.09 -15.18
CA ASP A 324 -19.90 32.54 -15.35
C ASP A 324 -21.05 32.84 -16.33
N GLU A 325 -22.27 32.62 -15.85
CA GLU A 325 -23.53 32.97 -16.52
C GLU A 325 -24.35 33.84 -15.56
N LEU A 326 -25.33 34.61 -16.08
CA LEU A 326 -26.22 35.46 -15.27
C LEU A 326 -26.84 34.70 -14.07
N PHE A 327 -27.11 33.41 -14.27
CA PHE A 327 -27.53 32.46 -13.24
C PHE A 327 -26.59 31.25 -13.26
N GLY A 328 -25.45 31.37 -12.57
CA GLY A 328 -24.40 30.35 -12.55
C GLY A 328 -24.88 28.97 -12.12
N ARG A 329 -24.34 27.91 -12.74
CA ARG A 329 -24.63 26.50 -12.43
C ARG A 329 -23.36 25.72 -12.15
N LEU A 330 -23.46 24.64 -11.39
CA LEU A 330 -22.34 23.72 -11.18
C LEU A 330 -22.10 22.86 -12.43
N SER A 331 -20.83 22.63 -12.76
CA SER A 331 -20.41 21.76 -13.87
C SER A 331 -19.16 20.94 -13.51
N VAL A 332 -19.11 19.69 -13.96
CA VAL A 332 -17.90 18.86 -13.85
C VAL A 332 -17.06 19.00 -15.12
N VAL A 333 -15.91 19.66 -15.02
CA VAL A 333 -15.02 20.00 -16.13
C VAL A 333 -13.64 19.38 -15.97
N ARG A 334 -12.87 19.36 -17.06
CA ARG A 334 -11.44 19.01 -17.08
C ARG A 334 -10.58 20.09 -17.73
N ALA A 335 -11.17 20.87 -18.65
CA ALA A 335 -10.44 21.88 -19.40
C ALA A 335 -10.10 23.09 -18.53
N ASN A 336 -8.83 23.49 -18.52
CA ASN A 336 -8.33 24.65 -17.78
C ASN A 336 -9.12 25.93 -18.11
N SER A 337 -9.50 26.13 -19.37
CA SER A 337 -10.28 27.31 -19.77
C SER A 337 -11.64 27.43 -19.07
N ALA A 338 -12.27 26.31 -18.67
CA ALA A 338 -13.51 26.34 -17.91
C ALA A 338 -13.28 26.58 -16.41
N ILE A 339 -12.11 26.19 -15.91
CA ILE A 339 -11.65 26.45 -14.53
C ILE A 339 -11.33 27.94 -14.39
N GLU A 340 -10.58 28.49 -15.34
CA GLU A 340 -10.16 29.90 -15.41
C GLU A 340 -11.33 30.88 -15.44
N ARG A 341 -12.42 30.52 -16.13
CA ARG A 341 -13.63 31.35 -16.22
C ARG A 341 -14.55 31.21 -15.02
N SER A 342 -14.25 30.39 -14.02
CA SER A 342 -15.15 30.23 -12.88
C SER A 342 -15.16 31.49 -12.02
N PRO A 343 -16.32 32.04 -11.64
CA PRO A 343 -16.43 33.26 -10.83
C PRO A 343 -16.29 32.99 -9.31
N ALA A 344 -15.86 31.77 -8.95
CA ALA A 344 -15.56 31.32 -7.60
C ALA A 344 -14.44 30.26 -7.69
N PRO A 345 -13.67 30.00 -6.62
CA PRO A 345 -12.62 29.00 -6.67
C PRO A 345 -13.18 27.61 -7.07
N PRO A 346 -12.49 26.88 -7.96
CA PRO A 346 -12.93 25.56 -8.40
C PRO A 346 -12.70 24.52 -7.30
N LEU A 347 -13.68 23.64 -7.08
CA LEU A 347 -13.51 22.51 -6.15
C LEU A 347 -12.86 21.32 -6.89
N GLY A 348 -11.67 20.91 -6.48
CA GLY A 348 -10.90 19.83 -7.09
C GLY A 348 -9.42 19.85 -6.66
N PRO A 349 -8.56 19.02 -7.28
CA PRO A 349 -8.86 18.03 -8.32
C PRO A 349 -9.47 16.74 -7.77
N PHE A 350 -10.48 16.20 -8.46
CA PHE A 350 -10.99 14.86 -8.23
C PHE A 350 -10.32 13.86 -9.18
N ARG A 351 -9.73 12.80 -8.61
CA ARG A 351 -9.11 11.68 -9.36
C ARG A 351 -10.11 10.88 -10.20
N SER A 352 -11.40 10.95 -9.86
CA SER A 352 -12.48 10.23 -10.56
C SER A 352 -13.61 11.18 -10.91
N ARG A 353 -14.00 11.18 -12.19
CA ARG A 353 -15.20 11.91 -12.67
C ARG A 353 -16.46 11.46 -11.93
N LYS A 354 -16.56 10.18 -11.56
CA LYS A 354 -17.68 9.65 -10.77
C LYS A 354 -17.77 10.33 -9.40
N SER A 355 -16.62 10.53 -8.72
CA SER A 355 -16.57 11.22 -7.43
C SER A 355 -16.99 12.69 -7.56
N ALA A 356 -16.45 13.39 -8.56
CA ALA A 356 -16.83 14.77 -8.85
C ALA A 356 -18.34 14.90 -9.16
N GLN A 357 -18.89 13.94 -9.89
CA GLN A 357 -20.31 13.92 -10.24
C GLN A 357 -21.20 13.68 -9.00
N ALA A 358 -20.83 12.72 -8.12
CA ALA A 358 -21.56 12.47 -6.88
C ALA A 358 -21.53 13.69 -5.94
N VAL A 359 -20.39 14.38 -5.83
CA VAL A 359 -20.28 15.63 -5.07
C VAL A 359 -21.16 16.71 -5.69
N LYS A 360 -21.10 16.91 -7.01
CA LYS A 360 -21.97 17.87 -7.69
C LYS A 360 -23.46 17.58 -7.44
N GLU A 361 -23.89 16.33 -7.52
CA GLU A 361 -25.28 15.93 -7.30
C GLU A 361 -25.73 16.19 -5.86
N LEU A 362 -24.85 15.96 -4.88
CA LEU A 362 -25.09 16.36 -3.50
C LEU A 362 -25.28 17.88 -3.41
N LEU A 363 -24.35 18.67 -3.96
CA LEU A 363 -24.45 20.14 -3.92
C LEU A 363 -25.71 20.68 -4.61
N ASP A 364 -26.05 20.16 -5.80
CA ASP A 364 -27.29 20.48 -6.53
C ASP A 364 -28.57 20.18 -5.71
N THR A 365 -28.45 19.30 -4.73
CA THR A 365 -29.57 18.86 -3.89
C THR A 365 -29.65 19.64 -2.57
N LEU A 366 -28.52 20.17 -2.09
CA LEU A 366 -28.45 20.93 -0.83
C LEU A 366 -28.65 22.43 -1.05
N TYR A 367 -28.25 22.96 -2.21
CA TYR A 367 -28.32 24.39 -2.53
C TYR A 367 -29.27 24.63 -3.71
N PRO A 368 -30.02 25.75 -3.74
CA PRO A 368 -31.02 26.06 -4.77
C PRO A 368 -30.38 26.55 -6.10
N VAL A 369 -29.26 25.95 -6.49
CA VAL A 369 -28.52 26.30 -7.71
C VAL A 369 -29.27 25.83 -8.97
N LYS A 370 -29.15 26.58 -10.06
CA LYS A 370 -29.68 26.22 -11.37
C LYS A 370 -29.05 24.91 -11.86
N ARG A 371 -29.90 23.93 -12.18
CA ARG A 371 -29.46 22.58 -12.58
C ARG A 371 -29.50 22.35 -14.10
N CYS A 372 -30.38 23.06 -14.80
CA CYS A 372 -30.58 22.89 -16.24
C CYS A 372 -29.51 23.62 -17.07
N THR A 373 -29.34 23.17 -18.31
CA THR A 373 -28.44 23.78 -19.29
C THR A 373 -29.08 24.91 -20.09
N ALA A 374 -30.35 25.24 -19.83
CA ALA A 374 -31.05 26.34 -20.50
C ALA A 374 -30.30 27.65 -20.29
N LYS A 375 -30.04 28.40 -21.37
CA LYS A 375 -29.39 29.70 -21.31
C LYS A 375 -30.42 30.75 -20.90
N VAL A 376 -30.26 31.29 -19.69
CA VAL A 376 -31.12 32.36 -19.16
C VAL A 376 -30.35 33.67 -19.25
N THR A 377 -30.92 34.61 -19.99
CA THR A 377 -30.42 35.96 -20.24
C THR A 377 -31.48 36.95 -19.77
N GLN A 378 -31.16 38.24 -19.72
CA GLN A 378 -32.17 39.26 -19.41
C GLN A 378 -33.32 39.30 -20.43
N ARG A 379 -33.10 38.85 -21.67
CA ARG A 379 -34.11 38.92 -22.74
C ARG A 379 -35.18 37.83 -22.64
N ASN A 380 -34.82 36.65 -22.13
CA ASN A 380 -35.70 35.48 -22.06
C ASN A 380 -36.04 35.07 -20.61
N LEU A 381 -35.87 35.99 -19.67
CA LEU A 381 -36.21 35.77 -18.27
C LEU A 381 -37.73 35.66 -18.13
N GLY A 382 -38.23 34.61 -17.48
CA GLY A 382 -39.66 34.40 -17.27
C GLY A 382 -40.40 33.73 -18.45
N GLU A 383 -39.72 33.40 -19.55
CA GLU A 383 -40.34 32.75 -20.70
C GLU A 383 -40.64 31.26 -20.48
N HIS A 384 -40.04 30.64 -19.46
CA HIS A 384 -40.21 29.22 -19.18
C HIS A 384 -41.15 28.96 -18.01
N ARG A 385 -41.90 27.85 -18.06
CA ARG A 385 -42.66 27.37 -16.89
C ARG A 385 -41.70 26.77 -15.85
N PRO A 386 -42.00 26.86 -14.55
CA PRO A 386 -41.14 26.31 -13.51
C PRO A 386 -41.10 24.78 -13.60
N CYS A 387 -39.88 24.23 -13.66
CA CYS A 387 -39.66 22.78 -13.66
C CYS A 387 -39.89 22.18 -12.27
N VAL A 388 -39.96 20.85 -12.18
CA VAL A 388 -40.14 20.12 -10.92
C VAL A 388 -39.11 20.56 -9.86
N SER A 389 -37.83 20.68 -10.23
CA SER A 389 -36.79 21.11 -9.30
C SER A 389 -37.02 22.51 -8.73
N ALA A 390 -37.59 23.44 -9.51
CA ALA A 390 -37.96 24.76 -9.02
C ALA A 390 -39.18 24.70 -8.09
N GLN A 391 -40.18 23.88 -8.44
CA GLN A 391 -41.40 23.70 -7.64
C GLN A 391 -41.10 23.10 -6.25
N VAL A 392 -40.08 22.25 -6.13
CA VAL A 392 -39.65 21.66 -4.85
C VAL A 392 -38.49 22.42 -4.17
N GLY A 393 -38.16 23.62 -4.65
CA GLY A 393 -37.13 24.50 -4.04
C GLY A 393 -35.67 24.07 -4.22
N GLN A 394 -35.39 23.07 -5.05
CA GLN A 394 -34.01 22.63 -5.38
C GLN A 394 -33.33 23.48 -6.46
N CYS A 395 -34.04 24.44 -7.03
CA CYS A 395 -33.55 25.37 -8.03
C CYS A 395 -34.25 26.70 -7.78
N GLY A 396 -33.52 27.82 -7.80
CA GLY A 396 -34.12 29.16 -7.68
C GLY A 396 -35.11 29.51 -8.79
N GLY A 397 -35.25 28.67 -9.81
CA GLY A 397 -36.22 28.86 -10.89
C GLY A 397 -36.04 30.14 -11.73
N PRO A 398 -34.81 30.60 -12.02
CA PRO A 398 -34.62 31.88 -12.70
C PRO A 398 -35.19 31.89 -14.12
N CYS A 399 -35.20 30.75 -14.82
CA CYS A 399 -35.80 30.65 -16.16
C CYS A 399 -37.32 30.96 -16.18
N ALA A 400 -38.00 30.78 -15.04
CA ALA A 400 -39.40 31.08 -14.85
C ALA A 400 -39.64 32.44 -14.15
N GLY A 401 -38.58 33.24 -13.96
CA GLY A 401 -38.67 34.54 -13.30
C GLY A 401 -38.97 34.47 -11.80
N ILE A 402 -38.80 33.31 -11.15
CA ILE A 402 -39.07 33.14 -9.70
C ILE A 402 -38.08 33.96 -8.87
N THR A 403 -36.81 33.99 -9.26
CA THR A 403 -35.75 34.80 -8.66
C THR A 403 -35.12 35.70 -9.70
N ASP A 404 -34.88 36.96 -9.37
CA ASP A 404 -33.98 37.82 -10.15
C ASP A 404 -32.50 37.44 -9.92
N ALA A 405 -31.59 38.09 -10.65
CA ALA A 405 -30.15 37.76 -10.60
C ALA A 405 -29.49 38.07 -9.25
N ALA A 406 -29.93 39.11 -8.54
CA ALA A 406 -29.39 39.48 -7.24
C ALA A 406 -29.87 38.50 -6.17
N ALA A 407 -31.19 38.28 -6.10
CA ALA A 407 -31.81 37.31 -5.19
C ALA A 407 -31.28 35.88 -5.43
N TYR A 408 -31.04 35.49 -6.69
CA TYR A 408 -30.43 34.21 -7.00
C TYR A 408 -29.01 34.11 -6.45
N ARG A 409 -28.18 35.15 -6.65
CA ARG A 409 -26.81 35.19 -6.12
C ARG A 409 -26.80 35.06 -4.60
N ASP A 410 -27.70 35.77 -3.92
CA ASP A 410 -27.84 35.71 -2.47
C ASP A 410 -28.29 34.32 -2.01
N SER A 411 -29.21 33.68 -2.74
CA SER A 411 -29.68 32.32 -2.44
C SER A 411 -28.62 31.22 -2.55
N ILE A 412 -27.52 31.48 -3.27
CA ILE A 412 -26.39 30.56 -3.40
C ILE A 412 -25.13 31.05 -2.68
N SER A 413 -25.25 32.04 -1.78
CA SER A 413 -24.12 32.56 -0.98
C SER A 413 -23.39 31.45 -0.23
N GLU A 414 -24.11 30.61 0.53
CA GLU A 414 -23.50 29.47 1.26
C GLU A 414 -22.80 28.46 0.34
N LEU A 415 -23.21 28.34 -0.93
CA LEU A 415 -22.51 27.52 -1.93
C LEU A 415 -21.22 28.20 -2.41
N ARG A 416 -21.22 29.53 -2.54
CA ARG A 416 -20.02 30.29 -2.91
C ARG A 416 -19.00 30.26 -1.76
N ASP A 417 -19.45 30.43 -0.52
CA ASP A 417 -18.60 30.34 0.67
C ASP A 417 -17.97 28.94 0.79
N LEU A 418 -18.74 27.89 0.45
CA LEU A 418 -18.22 26.52 0.35
C LEU A 418 -17.11 26.38 -0.69
N LEU A 419 -17.29 26.97 -1.87
CA LEU A 419 -16.28 26.95 -2.93
C LEU A 419 -15.04 27.75 -2.52
N ASP A 420 -15.19 28.74 -1.63
CA ASP A 420 -14.10 29.53 -1.04
C ASP A 420 -13.42 28.81 0.15
N GLY A 421 -14.00 27.72 0.65
CA GLY A 421 -13.41 26.85 1.67
C GLY A 421 -14.23 26.69 2.96
N ASP A 422 -15.32 27.42 3.15
CA ASP A 422 -16.21 27.28 4.32
C ASP A 422 -17.17 26.09 4.14
N LEU A 423 -16.78 24.94 4.69
CA LEU A 423 -17.56 23.71 4.62
C LEU A 423 -18.62 23.56 5.72
N GLY A 424 -18.82 24.57 6.57
CA GLY A 424 -19.76 24.51 7.68
C GLY A 424 -21.21 24.27 7.22
N SER A 425 -21.63 24.96 6.16
CA SER A 425 -22.97 24.79 5.58
C SER A 425 -23.18 23.38 5.02
N LEU A 426 -22.19 22.84 4.29
CA LEU A 426 -22.24 21.48 3.73
C LEU A 426 -22.41 20.43 4.82
N GLN A 427 -21.60 20.48 5.87
CA GLN A 427 -21.68 19.51 6.95
C GLN A 427 -23.05 19.54 7.64
N ARG A 428 -23.55 20.73 7.95
CA ARG A 428 -24.87 20.93 8.57
C ARG A 428 -26.00 20.39 7.69
N LEU A 429 -26.03 20.77 6.42
CA LEU A 429 -27.07 20.40 5.47
C LEU A 429 -27.03 18.91 5.11
N ALA A 430 -25.84 18.35 4.87
CA ALA A 430 -25.67 16.93 4.60
C ALA A 430 -26.04 16.07 5.82
N ALA A 431 -25.64 16.46 7.04
CA ALA A 431 -26.01 15.76 8.25
C ALA A 431 -27.53 15.77 8.50
N ALA A 432 -28.19 16.91 8.29
CA ALA A 432 -29.64 17.00 8.39
C ALA A 432 -30.35 16.10 7.37
N ARG A 433 -29.83 16.05 6.13
CA ARG A 433 -30.37 15.17 5.09
C ARG A 433 -30.15 13.69 5.41
N MET A 434 -28.96 13.31 5.89
CA MET A 434 -28.68 11.92 6.29
C MET A 434 -29.59 11.46 7.42
N ARG A 435 -29.83 12.31 8.44
CA ARG A 435 -30.77 12.01 9.53
C ARG A 435 -32.17 11.72 9.00
N ARG A 436 -32.71 12.63 8.17
CA ARG A 436 -34.03 12.44 7.55
C ARG A 436 -34.12 11.14 6.75
N LEU A 437 -33.10 10.84 5.93
CA LEU A 437 -33.06 9.60 5.15
C LEU A 437 -32.99 8.36 6.05
N ALA A 438 -32.26 8.44 7.17
CA ALA A 438 -32.20 7.36 8.14
C ALA A 438 -33.55 7.16 8.85
N ASP A 439 -34.24 8.24 9.22
CA ASP A 439 -35.60 8.20 9.80
C ASP A 439 -36.60 7.57 8.82
N GLU A 440 -36.43 7.80 7.51
CA GLU A 440 -37.18 7.18 6.42
C GLU A 440 -36.71 5.74 6.08
N SER A 441 -35.75 5.17 6.83
CA SER A 441 -35.13 3.86 6.56
C SER A 441 -34.44 3.72 5.19
N ARG A 442 -33.99 4.84 4.60
CA ARG A 442 -33.29 4.92 3.30
C ARG A 442 -31.77 4.94 3.48
N TYR A 443 -31.23 3.89 4.10
CA TYR A 443 -29.82 3.82 4.52
C TYR A 443 -28.81 3.89 3.36
N GLU A 444 -29.14 3.33 2.20
CA GLU A 444 -28.26 3.36 1.02
C GLU A 444 -28.08 4.79 0.50
N THR A 445 -29.17 5.54 0.34
CA THR A 445 -29.11 6.96 -0.07
C THR A 445 -28.42 7.81 1.00
N ALA A 446 -28.60 7.50 2.29
CA ALA A 446 -27.87 8.17 3.36
C ALA A 446 -26.35 7.93 3.27
N ALA A 447 -25.93 6.71 2.92
CA ALA A 447 -24.53 6.37 2.69
C ALA A 447 -23.95 7.12 1.47
N GLU A 448 -24.71 7.25 0.37
CA GLU A 448 -24.30 8.05 -0.79
C GLU A 448 -24.06 9.52 -0.42
N VAL A 449 -24.94 10.12 0.39
CA VAL A 449 -24.77 11.49 0.90
C VAL A 449 -23.51 11.60 1.76
N ARG A 450 -23.29 10.64 2.68
CA ARG A 450 -22.09 10.57 3.53
C ARG A 450 -20.82 10.53 2.69
N ASP A 451 -20.78 9.65 1.70
CA ASP A 451 -19.58 9.39 0.89
C ASP A 451 -19.28 10.55 -0.06
N ALA A 452 -20.30 11.18 -0.64
CA ALA A 452 -20.16 12.42 -1.41
C ALA A 452 -19.68 13.58 -0.51
N MET A 453 -20.27 13.78 0.68
CA MET A 453 -19.81 14.80 1.63
C MET A 453 -18.34 14.57 2.01
N ARG A 454 -17.97 13.34 2.38
CA ARG A 454 -16.58 12.97 2.70
C ARG A 454 -15.65 13.26 1.54
N SER A 455 -16.05 12.94 0.30
CA SER A 455 -15.26 13.25 -0.88
C SER A 455 -15.09 14.76 -1.11
N ALA A 456 -16.12 15.57 -0.85
CA ALA A 456 -16.04 17.02 -0.97
C ALA A 456 -15.08 17.61 0.07
N VAL A 457 -15.27 17.23 1.34
CA VAL A 457 -14.44 17.68 2.47
C VAL A 457 -12.98 17.30 2.28
N ALA A 458 -12.69 16.04 1.92
CA ALA A 458 -11.31 15.59 1.68
C ALA A 458 -10.66 16.30 0.48
N THR A 459 -11.42 16.61 -0.58
CA THR A 459 -10.89 17.35 -1.73
C THR A 459 -10.60 18.80 -1.37
N ALA A 460 -11.51 19.48 -0.66
CA ALA A 460 -11.31 20.87 -0.23
C ALA A 460 -10.14 20.99 0.76
N SER A 461 -10.00 20.06 1.71
CA SER A 461 -8.86 20.03 2.65
C SER A 461 -7.52 19.92 1.92
N ARG A 462 -7.42 19.04 0.91
CA ARG A 462 -6.21 18.95 0.07
C ARG A 462 -5.93 20.24 -0.68
N ALA A 463 -6.96 20.90 -1.20
CA ALA A 463 -6.80 22.17 -1.92
C ALA A 463 -6.32 23.28 -0.96
N GLU A 464 -6.86 23.34 0.25
CA GLU A 464 -6.45 24.28 1.30
C GLU A 464 -4.99 24.05 1.73
N GLU A 465 -4.57 22.81 1.97
CA GLU A 465 -3.18 22.47 2.30
C GLU A 465 -2.21 22.90 1.19
N VAL A 466 -2.56 22.62 -0.06
CA VAL A 466 -1.77 23.04 -1.23
C VAL A 466 -1.70 24.56 -1.33
N ALA A 467 -2.82 25.26 -1.20
CA ALA A 467 -2.87 26.72 -1.27
C ALA A 467 -2.04 27.37 -0.16
N ALA A 468 -2.16 26.88 1.07
CA ALA A 468 -1.44 27.40 2.23
C ALA A 468 0.09 27.28 2.06
N LEU A 469 0.59 26.13 1.58
CA LEU A 469 2.03 25.96 1.38
C LEU A 469 2.54 26.71 0.14
N ARG A 470 1.71 26.85 -0.91
CA ARG A 470 2.04 27.65 -2.11
C ARG A 470 2.17 29.14 -1.82
N ALA A 471 1.42 29.65 -0.84
CA ALA A 471 1.48 31.04 -0.41
C ALA A 471 2.78 31.39 0.34
N VAL A 472 3.55 30.40 0.81
CA VAL A 472 4.81 30.63 1.53
C VAL A 472 5.97 30.81 0.54
N PRO A 473 6.65 31.97 0.51
CA PRO A 473 7.74 32.21 -0.44
C PRO A 473 8.92 31.25 -0.25
N GLU A 474 9.32 31.03 0.99
CA GLU A 474 10.39 30.10 1.34
C GLU A 474 10.20 29.52 2.74
N LEU A 475 10.48 28.22 2.86
CA LEU A 475 10.48 27.47 4.10
C LEU A 475 11.68 26.53 4.11
N VAL A 476 12.45 26.54 5.20
CA VAL A 476 13.53 25.59 5.44
C VAL A 476 13.19 24.74 6.66
N ALA A 477 13.23 23.42 6.47
CA ALA A 477 12.93 22.46 7.51
C ALA A 477 13.92 21.31 7.49
N ALA A 478 14.06 20.65 8.64
CA ALA A 478 14.88 19.47 8.79
C ALA A 478 14.12 18.36 9.50
N ALA A 479 14.28 17.12 9.06
CA ALA A 479 13.74 15.94 9.73
C ALA A 479 14.87 14.98 10.11
N PRO A 480 14.70 14.14 11.15
CA PRO A 480 15.66 13.09 11.44
C PRO A 480 15.87 12.18 10.22
N GLY A 481 17.14 12.00 9.84
CA GLY A 481 17.56 11.11 8.76
C GLY A 481 17.69 9.66 9.22
N PHE A 482 18.05 8.77 8.30
CA PHE A 482 18.16 7.33 8.56
C PHE A 482 19.40 6.92 9.39
N ASP A 483 20.41 7.78 9.46
CA ASP A 483 21.74 7.51 10.05
C ASP A 483 22.04 8.38 11.28
N SER A 484 21.02 8.76 12.05
CA SER A 484 21.11 9.77 13.13
C SER A 484 21.47 11.18 12.67
N GLY A 485 21.61 11.40 11.35
CA GLY A 485 21.74 12.70 10.71
C GLY A 485 20.40 13.44 10.54
N TRP A 486 20.41 14.44 9.67
CA TRP A 486 19.26 15.32 9.39
C TRP A 486 19.07 15.49 7.88
N ASP A 487 17.86 15.24 7.43
CA ASP A 487 17.39 15.51 6.08
C ASP A 487 16.89 16.95 6.00
N LEU A 488 17.44 17.75 5.10
CA LEU A 488 17.18 19.17 4.93
C LEU A 488 16.40 19.43 3.65
N ALA A 489 15.35 20.25 3.74
CA ALA A 489 14.57 20.66 2.57
C ALA A 489 14.43 22.19 2.51
N VAL A 490 14.70 22.75 1.34
CA VAL A 490 14.36 24.14 0.99
C VAL A 490 13.13 24.10 0.10
N ILE A 491 12.02 24.64 0.57
CA ILE A 491 10.72 24.65 -0.11
C ILE A 491 10.40 26.09 -0.49
N ARG A 492 10.04 26.32 -1.75
CA ARG A 492 9.60 27.64 -2.24
C ARG A 492 8.26 27.50 -2.94
N HIS A 493 7.26 28.25 -2.51
CA HIS A 493 5.91 28.22 -3.08
C HIS A 493 5.34 26.80 -3.26
N GLY A 494 5.51 25.94 -2.25
CA GLY A 494 5.01 24.57 -2.28
C GLY A 494 5.76 23.62 -3.21
N ARG A 495 6.98 23.99 -3.64
CA ARG A 495 7.89 23.21 -4.48
C ARG A 495 9.19 22.93 -3.76
N LEU A 496 9.74 21.71 -3.87
CA LEU A 496 11.08 21.41 -3.37
C LEU A 496 12.11 22.09 -4.26
N ALA A 497 12.76 23.13 -3.74
CA ALA A 497 13.76 23.93 -4.45
C ALA A 497 15.18 23.39 -4.25
N ASN A 498 15.45 22.77 -3.09
CA ASN A 498 16.70 22.06 -2.83
C ASN A 498 16.52 21.01 -1.73
N ALA A 499 17.42 20.04 -1.69
CA ALA A 499 17.47 18.98 -0.70
C ALA A 499 18.92 18.69 -0.30
N GLY A 500 19.15 18.34 0.96
CA GLY A 500 20.47 18.00 1.46
C GLY A 500 20.39 17.10 2.67
N HIS A 501 21.50 16.47 3.01
CA HIS A 501 21.59 15.60 4.18
C HIS A 501 22.87 15.92 4.94
N VAL A 502 22.80 15.99 6.27
CA VAL A 502 23.95 16.22 7.14
C VAL A 502 24.00 15.13 8.22
N THR A 503 25.18 14.55 8.42
CA THR A 503 25.38 13.45 9.37
C THR A 503 25.46 13.92 10.84
N SER A 504 25.54 15.23 11.07
CA SER A 504 25.57 15.82 12.41
C SER A 504 24.93 17.20 12.44
N ARG A 505 24.56 17.67 13.64
CA ARG A 505 24.09 19.05 13.85
C ARG A 505 25.20 20.11 13.77
N GLN A 506 26.47 19.71 13.80
CA GLN A 506 27.58 20.64 13.62
C GLN A 506 27.62 21.10 12.16
N GLY A 507 27.65 22.42 11.93
CA GLY A 507 27.67 22.96 10.56
C GLY A 507 26.28 23.09 9.90
N LEU A 508 25.20 22.80 10.63
CA LEU A 508 23.83 22.80 10.10
C LEU A 508 23.45 24.16 9.47
N SER A 509 23.83 25.25 10.12
CA SER A 509 23.57 26.62 9.64
C SER A 509 24.29 26.91 8.32
N GLU A 510 25.55 26.49 8.20
CA GLU A 510 26.37 26.64 6.98
C GLU A 510 25.81 25.78 5.84
N SER A 511 25.41 24.54 6.12
CA SER A 511 24.76 23.67 5.14
C SER A 511 23.43 24.25 4.66
N ILE A 512 22.61 24.79 5.55
CA ILE A 512 21.37 25.48 5.19
C ILE A 512 21.64 26.68 4.29
N ALA A 513 22.61 27.53 4.66
CA ALA A 513 22.97 28.69 3.85
C ALA A 513 23.42 28.30 2.43
N ALA A 514 24.23 27.25 2.31
CA ALA A 514 24.68 26.71 1.02
C ALA A 514 23.53 26.12 0.19
N LEU A 515 22.60 25.40 0.83
CA LEU A 515 21.40 24.88 0.18
C LEU A 515 20.50 26.01 -0.31
N GLN A 516 20.27 27.05 0.49
CA GLN A 516 19.46 28.20 0.08
C GLN A 516 20.09 28.98 -1.08
N SER A 517 21.42 29.13 -1.11
CA SER A 517 22.11 29.85 -2.18
C SER A 517 22.09 29.12 -3.52
N THR A 518 21.99 27.79 -3.49
CA THR A 518 21.94 26.93 -4.69
C THR A 518 20.53 26.44 -5.03
N ALA A 519 19.54 26.76 -4.19
CA ALA A 519 18.17 26.34 -4.37
C ALA A 519 17.56 26.91 -5.64
N GLU A 520 16.79 26.07 -6.33
CA GLU A 520 16.05 26.44 -7.53
C GLU A 520 15.21 27.70 -7.29
N TRP A 521 15.28 28.65 -8.23
CA TRP A 521 14.37 29.78 -8.22
C TRP A 521 12.97 29.31 -8.65
N VAL A 522 11.96 29.58 -7.81
CA VAL A 522 10.57 29.22 -8.08
C VAL A 522 9.74 30.50 -8.19
N PRO A 523 9.05 30.75 -9.31
CA PRO A 523 8.21 31.94 -9.47
C PRO A 523 7.05 31.93 -8.48
N GLU A 524 6.59 33.11 -8.07
CA GLU A 524 5.38 33.25 -7.28
C GLU A 524 4.18 32.66 -8.06
N PRO A 525 3.41 31.76 -7.45
CA PRO A 525 2.32 31.10 -8.13
C PRO A 525 1.20 32.09 -8.42
N GLY A 526 0.63 31.98 -9.63
CA GLY A 526 -0.60 32.69 -9.94
C GLY A 526 -1.80 32.13 -9.17
N PRO A 527 -2.98 32.78 -9.26
CA PRO A 527 -4.21 32.30 -8.65
C PRO A 527 -4.69 30.95 -9.23
N LEU A 528 -4.14 30.55 -10.37
CA LEU A 528 -4.50 29.34 -11.09
C LEU A 528 -3.23 28.50 -11.36
N PRO A 529 -3.31 27.16 -11.26
CA PRO A 529 -2.19 26.28 -11.58
C PRO A 529 -1.73 26.46 -13.04
N ARG A 530 -0.47 26.80 -13.23
CA ARG A 530 0.26 26.78 -14.51
C ARG A 530 1.10 25.51 -14.60
N ASP A 531 1.51 25.15 -15.82
CA ASP A 531 2.40 24.00 -16.03
C ASP A 531 3.77 24.16 -15.34
N THR A 532 4.15 25.40 -15.00
CA THR A 532 5.38 25.74 -14.27
C THR A 532 5.23 25.71 -12.74
N ASP A 533 4.01 25.54 -12.23
CA ASP A 533 3.74 25.51 -10.79
C ASP A 533 4.07 24.13 -10.20
N SER A 534 4.22 24.08 -8.87
CA SER A 534 4.34 22.81 -8.15
C SER A 534 3.15 21.89 -8.45
N LEU A 535 3.45 20.62 -8.72
CA LEU A 535 2.39 19.61 -8.85
C LEU A 535 1.64 19.50 -7.51
N PRO A 536 0.29 19.48 -7.47
CA PRO A 536 -0.45 19.33 -6.22
C PRO A 536 -0.09 18.06 -5.44
N GLU A 537 0.42 17.02 -6.11
CA GLU A 537 0.92 15.82 -5.46
C GLU A 537 2.26 16.05 -4.76
N GLU A 538 3.15 16.85 -5.37
CA GLU A 538 4.41 17.28 -4.74
C GLU A 538 4.15 18.16 -3.52
N THR A 539 3.31 19.19 -3.65
CA THR A 539 3.05 20.11 -2.53
C THR A 539 2.45 19.38 -1.32
N ARG A 540 1.56 18.40 -1.54
CA ARG A 540 1.00 17.58 -0.46
C ARG A 540 2.03 16.64 0.17
N LEU A 541 2.92 16.06 -0.63
CA LEU A 541 4.03 15.26 -0.11
C LEU A 541 4.91 16.10 0.83
N LEU A 542 5.22 17.34 0.43
CA LEU A 542 5.97 18.27 1.26
C LEU A 542 5.22 18.64 2.53
N ALA A 543 3.93 18.98 2.43
CA ALA A 543 3.10 19.27 3.59
C ALA A 543 3.07 18.10 4.60
N GLY A 544 2.92 16.86 4.11
CA GLY A 544 2.95 15.67 4.97
C GLY A 544 4.31 15.43 5.63
N TRP A 545 5.41 15.63 4.90
CA TRP A 545 6.75 15.53 5.47
C TRP A 545 7.00 16.60 6.55
N LEU A 546 6.51 17.83 6.34
CA LEU A 546 6.61 18.93 7.30
C LEU A 546 5.87 18.65 8.62
N GLU A 547 4.88 17.76 8.66
CA GLU A 547 4.25 17.33 9.93
C GLU A 547 5.23 16.57 10.85
N THR A 548 6.29 15.98 10.26
CA THR A 548 7.32 15.23 10.99
C THR A 548 8.64 16.00 11.15
N ALA A 549 8.77 17.15 10.48
CA ALA A 549 10.01 17.91 10.43
C ALA A 549 10.06 19.00 11.52
N GLU A 550 11.27 19.29 11.99
CA GLU A 550 11.59 20.48 12.78
C GLU A 550 11.76 21.68 11.82
N LEU A 551 10.91 22.69 11.99
CA LEU A 551 11.00 23.96 11.26
C LEU A 551 12.17 24.77 11.80
N LEU A 552 13.27 24.81 11.06
CA LEU A 552 14.52 25.47 11.48
C LEU A 552 14.53 26.97 11.16
N SER A 553 14.00 27.36 10.00
CA SER A 553 13.71 28.75 9.69
C SER A 553 12.68 28.86 8.57
N ALA A 554 11.56 29.53 8.84
CA ALA A 554 10.74 30.07 7.77
C ALA A 554 11.27 31.47 7.47
N SER A 555 11.96 31.63 6.34
CA SER A 555 12.25 32.93 5.76
C SER A 555 10.93 33.52 5.24
N VAL A 556 10.12 34.02 6.17
CA VAL A 556 8.85 34.65 5.82
C VAL A 556 9.14 36.08 5.40
N ARG A 557 9.56 36.29 4.15
CA ARG A 557 9.40 37.62 3.55
C ARG A 557 7.90 37.88 3.38
N GLY A 558 7.29 38.65 4.31
CA GLY A 558 5.87 39.01 4.25
C GLY A 558 4.99 38.67 5.46
N GLY A 559 5.54 38.11 6.54
CA GLY A 559 4.90 38.10 7.87
C GLY A 559 3.99 36.92 8.29
N ALA A 560 3.56 36.01 7.42
CA ALA A 560 2.86 34.78 7.84
C ALA A 560 3.63 33.49 7.50
N GLY A 561 3.97 32.68 8.51
CA GLY A 561 4.49 31.32 8.32
C GLY A 561 3.43 30.37 7.75
N TRP A 562 3.81 29.11 7.51
CA TRP A 562 2.85 28.09 7.06
C TRP A 562 1.80 27.84 8.15
N SER A 563 0.53 28.11 7.83
CA SER A 563 -0.60 27.94 8.73
C SER A 563 -1.86 27.57 7.95
N LEU A 564 -2.80 26.90 8.63
CA LEU A 564 -4.09 26.52 8.07
C LEU A 564 -5.22 27.26 8.82
N PRO A 565 -6.31 27.63 8.14
CA PRO A 565 -7.44 28.29 8.80
C PRO A 565 -8.07 27.42 9.90
N ARG A 566 -8.36 28.02 11.07
CA ARG A 566 -8.94 27.31 12.22
C ARG A 566 -10.30 26.67 11.91
N SER A 567 -11.10 27.33 11.08
CA SER A 567 -12.41 26.88 10.60
C SER A 567 -12.38 26.52 9.12
N GLY A 568 -11.21 26.12 8.62
CA GLY A 568 -10.99 25.75 7.24
C GLY A 568 -11.40 24.32 6.90
N ALA A 569 -11.27 23.95 5.63
CA ALA A 569 -11.65 22.64 5.12
C ALA A 569 -10.90 21.49 5.83
N THR A 570 -9.65 21.71 6.23
CA THR A 570 -8.84 20.73 6.97
C THR A 570 -9.35 20.51 8.39
N SER A 571 -9.81 21.56 9.06
CA SER A 571 -10.45 21.47 10.38
C SER A 571 -11.75 20.65 10.30
N HIS A 572 -12.55 20.88 9.26
CA HIS A 572 -13.74 20.10 8.95
C HIS A 572 -13.42 18.63 8.59
N ALA A 573 -12.33 18.38 7.88
CA ALA A 573 -11.89 17.03 7.54
C ALA A 573 -11.48 16.20 8.76
N ARG A 574 -10.72 16.82 9.68
CA ARG A 574 -10.28 16.20 10.93
C ARG A 574 -11.47 15.90 11.86
N SER A 575 -12.36 16.87 12.07
CA SER A 575 -13.53 16.72 12.96
C SER A 575 -14.57 15.70 12.46
N SER A 576 -14.75 15.58 11.14
CA SER A 576 -15.67 14.60 10.54
C SER A 576 -15.08 13.20 10.40
N GLY A 577 -13.80 13.02 10.72
CA GLY A 577 -13.05 11.80 10.42
C GLY A 577 -13.00 11.49 8.92
N ALA A 578 -13.25 12.49 8.05
CA ALA A 578 -13.15 12.37 6.60
C ALA A 578 -11.73 12.02 6.17
N VAL A 579 -10.75 12.49 6.95
CA VAL A 579 -9.32 12.17 6.87
C VAL A 579 -8.89 11.69 8.26
N ARG A 580 -8.21 10.53 8.35
CA ARG A 580 -7.62 10.06 9.62
C ARG A 580 -6.24 10.70 9.80
N LEU A 581 -5.89 11.08 11.03
CA LEU A 581 -4.52 11.43 11.41
C LEU A 581 -3.58 10.27 11.03
N GLY A 582 -2.50 10.55 10.30
CA GLY A 582 -1.52 9.54 9.87
C GLY A 582 -1.87 8.74 8.61
N GLN A 583 -3.01 8.98 7.95
CA GLN A 583 -3.17 8.55 6.56
C GLN A 583 -2.45 9.54 5.66
N SER A 584 -1.27 9.18 5.17
CA SER A 584 -0.72 9.84 3.97
C SER A 584 -1.72 9.65 2.82
N VAL A 585 -2.27 10.76 2.32
CA VAL A 585 -3.39 10.83 1.35
C VAL A 585 -2.93 10.75 -0.11
#